data_AF-A0A957CQS7-F1
#
_entry.id   AF-A0A957CQS7-F1
#
_cell.length_a   1.000
_cell.length_b   1.000
_cell.length_c   1.000
_cell.angle_alpha   90.00
_cell.angle_beta   90.00
_cell.angle_gamma   90.00
#
_symmetry.space_group_name_H-M   'P 1'
#
loop_
_entity.id
_entity.type
_entity.pdbx_description
1 polymer ?
#
loop_
_entity_poly.entity_id
_entity_poly.type
_entity_poly.pdbx_seq_one_letter_code
_entity_poly.pdbx_strand_id
1 'polypeptide(L)' 'MSFVRIGVECSFTENGTVRVRRIKLGQNWVSVGQGRQWQDGNGRHVLIMLPNQQVREIVQRPDTLIWEMVTSGQTGSRLA' A
#
# COMPACT_ATOMS: atom_id res chain seq x y z
N MET A 1 4.11 14.95 -3.26
CA MET A 1 3.23 13.78 -3.07
C MET A 1 2.52 13.96 -1.76
N SER A 2 1.18 13.87 -1.73
CA SER A 2 0.44 13.84 -0.48
C SER A 2 0.23 12.38 -0.04
N PHE A 3 0.23 12.15 1.26
CA PHE A 3 0.05 10.83 1.88
C PHE A 3 -1.15 10.88 2.82
N VAL A 4 -1.92 9.79 2.87
CA VAL A 4 -3.03 9.65 3.81
C VAL A 4 -2.81 8.40 4.64
N ARG A 5 -2.82 8.54 5.97
CA ARG A 5 -2.72 7.41 6.89
C ARG A 5 -3.92 6.48 6.72
N ILE A 6 -3.66 5.18 6.64
CA ILE A 6 -4.68 4.14 6.48
C ILE A 6 -4.47 3.00 7.46
N GLY A 7 -5.57 2.30 7.78
CA GLY A 7 -5.51 0.99 8.43
C GLY A 7 -5.24 -0.08 7.38
N VAL A 8 -4.39 -1.06 7.69
CA VAL A 8 -4.07 -2.17 6.81
C VAL A 8 -4.12 -3.46 7.63
N GLU A 9 -4.91 -4.43 7.17
CA GLU A 9 -4.81 -5.79 7.65
C GLU A 9 -3.88 -6.57 6.71
N CYS A 10 -2.78 -7.06 7.26
CA CYS A 10 -1.78 -7.81 6.53
C CYS A 10 -1.10 -8.86 7.42
N SER A 11 -0.41 -9.79 6.77
CA SER A 11 0.50 -10.73 7.43
C SER A 11 1.91 -10.56 6.85
N PHE A 12 2.92 -10.68 7.71
CA PHE A 12 4.32 -10.75 7.33
C PHE A 12 4.78 -12.20 7.35
N THR A 13 5.52 -12.62 6.35
CA THR A 13 6.26 -13.90 6.37
C THR A 13 7.66 -13.69 6.93
N GLU A 14 8.36 -14.79 7.26
CA GLU A 14 9.70 -14.76 7.87
C GLU A 14 10.74 -14.00 7.02
N ASN A 15 10.62 -14.07 5.69
CA ASN A 15 11.49 -13.33 4.76
C ASN A 15 11.09 -11.84 4.61
N GLY A 16 10.17 -11.35 5.45
CA GLY A 16 9.66 -9.98 5.44
C GLY A 16 8.66 -9.68 4.34
N THR A 17 8.26 -10.65 3.50
CA THR A 17 7.23 -10.41 2.47
C THR A 17 5.90 -10.07 3.13
N VAL A 18 5.22 -9.04 2.62
CA VAL A 18 3.90 -8.64 3.10
C VAL A 18 2.80 -9.20 2.20
N ARG A 19 1.74 -9.67 2.85
CA ARG A 19 0.47 -10.02 2.20
C ARG A 19 -0.65 -9.17 2.79
N VAL A 20 -1.08 -8.18 2.02
CA VAL A 20 -2.20 -7.30 2.33
C VAL A 20 -3.52 -8.02 2.00
N ARG A 21 -4.48 -7.96 2.92
CA ARG A 21 -5.81 -8.57 2.74
C ARG A 21 -6.88 -7.52 2.51
N ARG A 22 -6.90 -6.48 3.35
CA ARG A 22 -7.86 -5.38 3.29
C ARG A 22 -7.25 -4.08 3.82
N ILE A 23 -7.77 -2.97 3.33
CA ILE A 23 -7.43 -1.63 3.81
C ILE A 23 -8.66 -0.93 4.37
N LYS A 24 -8.45 0.03 5.27
CA LYS A 24 -9.53 0.87 5.81
C LYS A 24 -9.69 2.13 4.95
N LEU A 25 -10.84 2.27 4.29
CA LEU A 25 -11.25 3.45 3.54
C LEU A 25 -12.46 4.10 4.25
N GLY A 26 -12.26 5.27 4.84
CA GLY A 26 -13.25 5.87 5.73
C GLY A 26 -13.53 4.95 6.93
N GLN A 27 -14.78 4.52 7.09
CA GLN A 27 -15.17 3.57 8.14
C GLN A 27 -15.18 2.10 7.68
N ASN A 28 -14.98 1.85 6.38
CA ASN A 28 -15.14 0.52 5.80
C ASN A 28 -13.80 -0.17 5.60
N TRP A 29 -13.77 -1.47 5.87
CA TRP A 29 -12.67 -2.34 5.45
C TRP A 29 -12.97 -2.91 4.08
N VAL A 30 -12.04 -2.74 3.14
CA VAL A 30 -12.19 -3.13 1.74
C VAL A 30 -11.10 -4.13 1.37
N SER A 31 -11.51 -5.31 0.91
CA SER A 31 -10.58 -6.32 0.38
C SER A 31 -9.88 -5.81 -0.86
N VAL A 32 -8.61 -6.16 -1.01
CA VAL A 32 -7.78 -5.71 -2.13
C VAL A 32 -7.06 -6.87 -2.79
N GLY A 33 -6.85 -6.75 -4.11
CA GLY A 33 -5.80 -7.50 -4.78
C GLY A 33 -4.43 -6.92 -4.39
N GLN A 34 -3.38 -7.73 -4.50
CA GLN A 34 -2.00 -7.29 -4.28
C GLN A 34 -1.19 -7.50 -5.57
N GLY A 35 -0.45 -6.46 -5.95
CA GLY A 35 0.53 -6.49 -7.03
C GLY A 35 1.96 -6.61 -6.50
N ARG A 36 2.88 -5.90 -7.16
CA ARG A 36 4.30 -5.86 -6.78
C ARG A 36 4.48 -5.25 -5.38
N GLN A 37 5.50 -5.74 -4.67
CA GLN A 37 6.04 -5.10 -3.48
C GLN A 37 7.55 -4.89 -3.65
N TRP A 38 8.07 -3.85 -3.00
CA TRP A 38 9.50 -3.56 -2.93
C TRP A 38 9.81 -2.78 -1.65
N GLN A 39 11.09 -2.58 -1.39
CA GLN A 39 11.56 -1.81 -0.25
C GLN A 39 12.61 -0.81 -0.73
N ASP A 40 12.51 0.43 -0.27
CA ASP A 40 13.52 1.48 -0.48
C ASP A 40 13.66 2.34 0.78
N GLY A 41 14.39 3.46 0.70
CA GLY A 41 14.64 4.35 1.85
C GLY A 41 13.37 4.96 2.46
N ASN A 42 12.24 4.99 1.74
CA ASN A 42 10.96 5.49 2.24
C ASN A 42 10.15 4.45 3.02
N GLY A 43 10.53 3.17 2.91
CA GLY A 43 9.89 2.07 3.59
C GLY A 43 9.54 0.91 2.68
N ARG A 44 8.50 0.16 3.08
CA ARG A 44 8.00 -1.00 2.34
C ARG A 44 6.80 -0.58 1.51
N HIS A 45 6.92 -0.74 0.20
CA HIS A 45 5.90 -0.36 -0.76
C HIS A 45 5.14 -1.59 -1.23
N VAL A 46 3.83 -1.45 -1.38
CA VAL A 46 2.94 -2.48 -1.92
C VAL A 46 1.95 -1.83 -2.88
N LEU A 47 1.86 -2.36 -4.09
CA LEU A 47 0.73 -2.05 -4.98
C LEU A 47 -0.48 -2.87 -4.57
N ILE A 48 -1.60 -2.22 -4.42
CA ILE A 48 -2.89 -2.83 -4.16
C ILE A 48 -3.87 -2.48 -5.27
N MET A 49 -4.79 -3.39 -5.54
CA MET A 49 -5.87 -3.20 -6.49
C MET A 49 -7.20 -3.16 -5.73
N LEU A 50 -7.89 -2.03 -5.83
CA LEU A 50 -9.23 -1.85 -5.26
C LEU A 50 -10.28 -2.59 -6.11
N PRO A 51 -11.48 -2.87 -5.57
CA PRO A 51 -12.54 -3.55 -6.30
C PRO A 51 -12.97 -2.87 -7.61
N ASN A 52 -12.81 -1.55 -7.71
CA ASN A 52 -13.08 -0.76 -8.92
C ASN A 52 -11.90 -0.77 -9.91
N GLN A 53 -11.00 -1.75 -9.81
CA GLN A 53 -9.79 -1.93 -10.63
C GLN A 53 -8.75 -0.79 -10.52
N GLN A 54 -8.94 0.16 -9.60
CA GLN A 54 -7.94 1.19 -9.38
C GLN A 54 -6.73 0.62 -8.64
N VAL A 55 -5.55 0.85 -9.20
CA VAL A 55 -4.28 0.54 -8.54
C VAL A 55 -3.89 1.72 -7.63
N ARG A 56 -3.43 1.40 -6.42
CA ARG A 56 -2.88 2.35 -5.46
C ARG A 56 -1.59 1.81 -4.88
N GLU A 57 -0.70 2.71 -4.51
CA GLU A 57 0.48 2.39 -3.73
C GLU A 57 0.20 2.69 -2.26
N ILE A 58 0.59 1.75 -1.41
CA ILE A 58 0.65 1.95 0.04
C ILE A 58 2.08 1.72 0.52
N VAL A 59 2.51 2.51 1.50
CA VAL A 59 3.86 2.47 2.05
C VAL A 59 3.79 2.31 3.56
N GLN A 60 4.48 1.31 4.09
CA GLN A 60 4.74 1.20 5.52
C GLN A 60 6.02 1.95 5.85
N ARG A 61 5.92 2.95 6.72
CA ARG A 61 7.07 3.74 7.18
C ARG A 61 7.97 2.90 8.09
N PRO A 62 9.31 2.91 7.88
CA PRO A 62 10.23 2.02 8.58
C PRO A 62 10.42 2.39 10.06
N ASP A 63 10.18 3.65 10.42
CA ASP A 63 10.37 4.22 11.75
C ASP A 63 9.12 4.12 12.64
N THR A 64 7.94 4.33 12.05
CA THR A 64 6.66 4.44 12.77
C THR A 64 5.76 3.22 12.59
N LEU A 65 6.06 2.34 11.62
CA LEU A 65 5.23 1.22 11.19
C LEU A 65 3.83 1.63 10.72
N ILE A 66 3.60 2.92 10.49
CA ILE A 66 2.35 3.47 9.98
C ILE A 66 2.24 3.17 8.48
N TRP A 67 1.05 2.78 8.06
CA TRP A 67 0.71 2.65 6.65
C TRP A 67 0.11 3.95 6.11
N GLU A 68 0.61 4.34 4.95
CA GLU A 68 0.15 5.51 4.21
C GLU A 68 -0.21 5.12 2.78
N MET A 69 -1.31 5.66 2.26
CA MET A 69 -1.63 5.60 0.85
C MET A 69 -1.01 6.79 0.12
N VAL A 70 -0.30 6.52 -0.97
CA VAL A 70 0.22 7.56 -1.85
C VAL A 70 -0.96 8.15 -2.63
N THR A 71 -1.35 9.39 -2.30
CA THR A 71 -2.34 10.12 -3.10
C THR A 71 -1.60 10.78 -4.26
N SER A 72 -1.89 10.30 -5.46
CA SER A 72 -1.28 10.80 -6.68
C SER A 72 -1.69 12.26 -6.93
N GLY A 73 -0.72 13.15 -7.08
CA GLY A 73 -0.66 13.93 -8.32
C GLY A 73 0.11 13.06 -9.32
N GLN A 74 -0.60 12.46 -10.29
CA GLN A 74 -0.12 11.60 -11.38
C GLN A 74 1.20 10.82 -11.20
N THR A 75 1.13 9.48 -11.15
CA THR A 75 2.28 8.63 -11.55
C THR A 75 1.80 7.49 -12.44
N GLY A 76 1.46 7.83 -13.68
CA GLY A 76 1.34 6.89 -14.80
C GLY A 76 2.68 6.64 -15.52
N SER A 77 3.82 6.93 -14.91
CA SER A 77 5.13 6.87 -15.59
C SER A 77 6.19 6.20 -14.72
N ARG A 78 6.07 4.88 -14.54
CA ARG A 78 7.22 4.04 -14.15
C ARG A 78 7.07 2.57 -14.52
N LEU A 79 6.32 2.30 -15.58
CA LEU A 79 6.35 1.04 -16.32
C LEU A 79 6.88 1.34 -17.72
N ALA A 80 8.20 1.56 -17.80
CA ALA A 80 9.01 1.48 -19.02
C ALA A 80 10.31 0.79 -18.62
#